data_AF-A0A7S4S397-F1
#
_entry.id   AF-A0A7S4S397-F1
#
_cell.length_a   1.000
_cell.length_b   1.000
_cell.length_c   1.000
_cell.angle_alpha   90.00
_cell.angle_beta   90.00
_cell.angle_gamma   90.00
#
_symmetry.space_group_name_H-M   'P 1'
#
loop_
_entity.id
_entity.type
_entity.pdbx_description
1 polymer ?
#
loop_
_entity_poly.entity_id
_entity_poly.type
_entity_poly.pdbx_seq_one_letter_code
_entity_poly.pdbx_strand_id
1 'polypeptide(L)'
;RPLSAYNIFFAEERTKILESIPGNEPRESCEEQSEETIAPCTCRAANPHKKRPHGKITFECLAKTVGARWKELDPERLAYYKACAVKETEQHAKMTSQSTGSFSKPSAVPSYEMSPSGHANDANPVSASIGAAVLAGASTNINGE
;
A
#
# COMPACT_ATOMS: atom_id res chain seq x y z
N ARG A 1 -1.58 15.63 -9.20
CA ARG A 1 -0.67 15.07 -10.22
C ARG A 1 -1.46 15.00 -11.51
N PRO A 2 -0.91 15.38 -12.67
CA PRO A 2 -1.66 15.26 -13.91
C PRO A 2 -1.90 13.79 -14.25
N LEU A 3 -3.09 13.45 -14.76
CA LEU A 3 -3.42 12.10 -15.17
C LEU A 3 -2.72 11.79 -16.51
N SER A 4 -2.20 10.57 -16.61
CA SER A 4 -1.69 10.04 -17.86
C SER A 4 -2.86 9.67 -18.79
N ALA A 5 -2.57 9.51 -20.09
CA ALA A 5 -3.55 9.02 -21.06
C ALA A 5 -4.19 7.69 -20.61
N TYR A 6 -3.39 6.81 -20.00
CA TYR A 6 -3.88 5.55 -19.43
C TYR A 6 -4.86 5.77 -18.28
N ASN A 7 -4.61 6.72 -17.39
CA ASN A 7 -5.49 6.98 -16.25
C ASN A 7 -6.87 7.50 -16.68
N ILE A 8 -6.92 8.31 -17.74
CA ILE A 8 -8.18 8.81 -18.33
C ILE A 8 -8.97 7.62 -18.90
N PHE A 9 -8.32 6.79 -19.72
CA PHE A 9 -8.92 5.57 -20.26
C PHE A 9 -9.41 4.62 -19.16
N PHE A 10 -8.61 4.43 -18.11
CA PHE A 10 -8.94 3.56 -16.99
C PHE A 10 -10.20 4.02 -16.25
N ALA A 11 -10.38 5.33 -16.08
CA ALA A 11 -11.57 5.88 -15.43
C ALA A 11 -12.86 5.63 -16.25
N GLU A 12 -12.78 5.79 -17.57
CA GLU A 12 -13.90 5.52 -18.48
C GLU A 12 -14.26 4.03 -18.49
N GLU A 13 -13.27 3.16 -18.73
CA GLU A 13 -13.49 1.72 -18.79
C GLU A 13 -13.97 1.15 -17.47
N ARG A 14 -13.47 1.67 -16.34
CA ARG A 14 -13.98 1.31 -15.02
C ARG A 14 -15.48 1.59 -14.90
N THR A 15 -15.91 2.77 -15.33
CA THR A 15 -17.33 3.17 -15.26
C THR A 15 -18.17 2.25 -16.14
N LYS A 16 -17.70 1.96 -17.35
CA LYS A 16 -18.37 1.04 -18.29
C LYS A 16 -18.50 -0.38 -17.74
N ILE A 17 -17.43 -0.93 -17.16
CA ILE A 17 -17.46 -2.27 -16.55
C ILE A 17 -18.41 -2.28 -15.35
N LEU A 18 -18.39 -1.22 -14.53
CA LEU A 18 -19.28 -1.07 -13.38
C LEU A 18 -20.77 -1.02 -13.77
N GLU A 19 -21.11 -0.29 -14.82
CA GLU A 19 -22.48 -0.18 -15.33
C GLU A 19 -22.97 -1.48 -15.97
N SER A 20 -22.05 -2.25 -16.58
CA SER A 20 -22.38 -3.50 -17.27
C SER A 20 -22.71 -4.68 -16.36
N ILE A 21 -22.53 -4.55 -15.04
CA ILE A 21 -22.84 -5.62 -14.07
C ILE A 21 -24.31 -5.44 -13.62
N PRO A 22 -25.30 -6.15 -14.20
CA PRO A 22 -26.64 -6.19 -13.65
C PRO A 22 -26.58 -6.77 -12.23
N GLY A 23 -27.42 -6.24 -11.34
CA GLY A 23 -27.39 -6.50 -9.91
C GLY A 23 -27.51 -7.96 -9.45
N ASN A 24 -27.66 -8.97 -10.32
CA ASN A 24 -28.01 -10.32 -9.89
C ASN A 24 -27.24 -11.54 -10.46
N GLU A 25 -26.26 -11.39 -11.36
CA GLU A 25 -25.56 -12.60 -11.88
C GLU A 25 -24.12 -12.69 -11.33
N PRO A 26 -23.74 -13.76 -10.59
CA PRO A 26 -22.36 -14.04 -10.28
C PRO A 26 -21.72 -14.62 -11.54
N ARG A 27 -20.89 -13.83 -12.23
CA ARG A 27 -20.22 -14.30 -13.44
C ARG A 27 -18.70 -14.25 -13.31
N GLU A 28 -18.13 -15.44 -13.47
CA GLU A 28 -16.74 -15.84 -13.64
C GLU A 28 -15.68 -14.97 -12.96
N SER A 29 -15.27 -15.46 -11.79
CA SER A 29 -13.98 -15.17 -11.16
C SER A 29 -12.86 -15.33 -12.20
N CYS A 30 -12.01 -14.31 -12.34
CA CYS A 30 -10.69 -14.48 -12.96
C CYS A 30 -9.90 -15.50 -12.13
N GLU A 31 -10.01 -16.77 -12.48
CA GLU A 31 -9.10 -17.81 -11.99
C GLU A 31 -7.74 -17.60 -12.64
N GLU A 32 -6.81 -17.01 -11.89
CA GLU A 32 -5.40 -17.44 -11.94
C GLU A 32 -4.71 -17.03 -10.64
N GLN A 33 -4.08 -18.04 -10.05
CA GLN A 33 -3.54 -18.15 -8.70
C GLN A 33 -2.62 -16.98 -8.30
N SER A 34 -2.86 -16.41 -7.13
CA SER A 34 -1.79 -15.79 -6.33
C SER A 34 -2.03 -16.09 -4.86
N GLU A 35 -1.31 -17.10 -4.39
CA GLU A 35 -1.27 -17.52 -3.00
C GLU A 35 -0.20 -16.66 -2.30
N GLU A 36 -0.60 -15.51 -1.75
CA GLU A 36 0.18 -14.87 -0.68
C GLU A 36 -0.76 -14.07 0.24
N THR A 37 -0.94 -14.61 1.44
CA THR A 37 -1.74 -14.09 2.55
C THR A 37 -1.24 -12.72 3.02
N ILE A 38 -1.84 -11.64 2.52
CA ILE A 38 -1.69 -10.31 3.13
C ILE A 38 -2.85 -10.10 4.11
N ALA A 39 -2.53 -10.11 5.41
CA ALA A 39 -3.48 -9.86 6.48
C ALA A 39 -4.14 -8.47 6.33
N PRO A 40 -5.48 -8.34 6.46
CA PRO A 40 -6.15 -7.05 6.36
C PRO A 40 -5.87 -6.19 7.60
N CYS A 41 -5.07 -5.13 7.43
CA CYS A 41 -4.85 -4.14 8.48
C CYS A 41 -6.10 -3.25 8.64
N THR A 42 -6.79 -3.38 9.77
CA THR A 42 -8.01 -2.64 10.14
C THR A 42 -7.67 -1.38 10.94
N CYS A 43 -7.27 -0.29 10.28
CA CYS A 43 -7.19 1.00 10.97
C CYS A 43 -7.46 2.23 10.07
N ARG A 44 -8.71 2.37 9.59
CA ARG A 44 -9.24 3.71 9.26
C ARG A 44 -10.76 3.76 9.25
N ALA A 45 -11.31 4.55 10.18
CA ALA A 45 -12.73 4.78 10.38
C ALA A 45 -13.48 5.07 9.06
N ALA A 46 -14.59 4.36 8.87
CA ALA A 46 -15.39 4.37 7.66
C ALA A 46 -16.29 5.62 7.60
N ASN A 47 -15.98 6.54 6.69
CA ASN A 47 -16.92 7.57 6.26
C ASN A 47 -18.09 6.89 5.48
N PRO A 48 -19.37 7.05 5.89
CA PRO A 48 -20.51 6.32 5.34
C PRO A 48 -20.99 6.79 3.96
N HIS A 49 -20.38 7.82 3.36
CA HIS A 49 -20.70 8.25 1.98
C HIS A 49 -19.90 7.54 0.88
N LYS A 50 -19.28 6.40 1.18
CA LYS A 50 -18.56 5.60 0.20
C LYS A 50 -19.57 4.94 -0.74
N LYS A 51 -19.68 5.47 -1.96
CA LYS A 51 -20.32 4.82 -3.11
C LYS A 51 -19.98 3.33 -3.06
N ARG A 52 -21.02 2.49 -3.07
CA ARG A 52 -20.90 1.04 -2.81
C ARG A 52 -19.69 0.49 -3.55
N PRO A 53 -18.65 0.00 -2.85
CA PRO A 53 -17.61 -0.76 -3.53
C PRO A 53 -18.34 -1.92 -4.20
N HIS A 54 -18.23 -2.00 -5.52
CA HIS A 54 -18.78 -3.07 -6.35
C HIS A 54 -18.49 -4.42 -5.68
N GLY A 55 -19.44 -4.99 -4.95
CA GLY A 55 -19.20 -6.17 -4.11
C GLY A 55 -18.90 -7.45 -4.89
N LYS A 56 -18.73 -7.35 -6.21
CA LYS A 56 -18.64 -8.45 -7.17
C LYS A 56 -17.36 -8.49 -7.99
N ILE A 57 -16.57 -7.41 -8.03
CA ILE A 57 -15.32 -7.36 -8.82
C ILE A 57 -14.18 -6.84 -7.96
N THR A 58 -13.07 -7.59 -7.93
CA THR A 58 -11.84 -7.16 -7.27
C THR A 58 -11.14 -6.11 -8.13
N PHE A 59 -10.37 -5.22 -7.49
CA PHE A 59 -9.58 -4.23 -8.22
C PHE A 59 -8.60 -4.88 -9.21
N GLU A 60 -8.06 -6.04 -8.85
CA GLU A 60 -7.16 -6.81 -9.70
C GLU A 60 -7.85 -7.31 -10.97
N CYS A 61 -9.04 -7.92 -10.83
CA CYS A 61 -9.83 -8.39 -11.98
C CYS A 61 -10.15 -7.22 -12.93
N LEU A 62 -10.58 -6.08 -12.37
CA LEU A 62 -10.82 -4.86 -13.14
C LEU A 62 -9.55 -4.39 -13.87
N ALA A 63 -8.42 -4.33 -13.17
CA ALA A 63 -7.16 -3.86 -13.73
C ALA A 63 -6.64 -4.77 -14.86
N LYS A 64 -6.78 -6.10 -14.71
CA LYS A 64 -6.43 -7.08 -15.75
C LYS A 64 -7.27 -6.85 -17.02
N THR A 65 -8.59 -6.72 -16.89
CA THR A 65 -9.49 -6.47 -18.03
C THR A 65 -9.15 -5.16 -18.75
N VAL A 66 -8.96 -4.07 -17.99
CA VAL A 66 -8.64 -2.76 -18.58
C VAL A 66 -7.25 -2.77 -19.22
N GLY A 67 -6.29 -3.46 -18.61
CA GLY A 67 -4.92 -3.62 -19.15
C GLY A 67 -4.90 -4.37 -20.49
N ALA A 68 -5.71 -5.41 -20.64
CA ALA A 68 -5.87 -6.12 -21.91
C ALA A 68 -6.45 -5.19 -22.99
N ARG A 69 -7.55 -4.49 -22.69
CA ARG A 69 -8.21 -3.55 -23.62
C ARG A 69 -7.31 -2.38 -24.04
N TRP A 70 -6.41 -1.92 -23.17
CA TRP A 70 -5.46 -0.87 -23.51
C TRP A 70 -4.46 -1.32 -24.58
N LYS A 71 -4.03 -2.59 -24.56
CA LYS A 71 -3.09 -3.16 -25.53
C LYS A 71 -3.75 -3.39 -26.90
N GLU A 72 -5.04 -3.69 -26.91
CA GLU A 72 -5.83 -3.93 -28.12
C GLU A 72 -6.40 -2.64 -28.74
N LEU A 73 -6.27 -1.50 -28.06
CA LEU A 73 -6.88 -0.24 -28.46
C LEU A 73 -6.32 0.28 -29.79
N ASP A 74 -7.21 0.74 -30.67
CA ASP A 74 -6.82 1.38 -31.93
C ASP A 74 -5.87 2.58 -31.72
N PRO A 75 -4.86 2.74 -32.59
CA PRO A 75 -3.88 3.82 -32.46
C PRO A 75 -4.52 5.22 -32.57
N GLU A 76 -5.62 5.35 -33.30
CA GLU A 76 -6.39 6.60 -33.39
C GLU A 76 -7.01 6.98 -32.03
N ARG A 77 -7.64 6.02 -31.37
CA ARG A 77 -8.23 6.24 -30.05
C ARG A 77 -7.15 6.47 -28.97
N LEU A 78 -6.00 5.82 -29.11
CA LEU A 78 -4.83 6.08 -28.26
C LEU A 78 -4.30 7.51 -28.43
N ALA A 79 -4.27 8.03 -29.67
CA ALA A 79 -3.89 9.42 -29.95
C ALA A 79 -4.86 10.42 -29.31
N TYR A 80 -6.18 10.13 -29.34
CA TYR A 80 -7.19 10.92 -28.65
C TYR A 80 -6.89 11.05 -27.14
N TYR A 81 -6.63 9.94 -26.44
CA TYR A 81 -6.32 9.97 -25.01
C TYR A 81 -4.99 10.69 -24.70
N LYS A 82 -3.98 10.56 -25.57
CA LYS A 82 -2.73 11.32 -25.46
C LYS A 82 -2.98 12.83 -25.54
N ALA A 83 -3.82 13.28 -26.48
CA ALA A 83 -4.16 14.69 -26.61
C ALA A 83 -4.93 15.21 -25.37
N CYS A 84 -5.84 14.41 -24.81
CA CYS A 84 -6.54 14.76 -23.57
C CYS A 84 -5.59 14.88 -22.38
N ALA A 85 -4.63 13.97 -22.25
CA ALA A 85 -3.64 14.01 -21.18
C ALA A 85 -2.74 15.24 -21.25
N VAL A 86 -2.34 15.68 -22.45
CA VAL A 86 -1.56 16.92 -22.62
C VAL A 86 -2.34 18.11 -22.07
N LYS A 87 -3.60 18.28 -22.47
CA LYS A 87 -4.45 19.38 -21.96
C LYS A 87 -4.58 19.35 -20.44
N GLU A 88 -4.73 18.17 -19.85
CA GLU A 88 -4.83 18.06 -18.40
C GLU A 88 -3.50 18.38 -17.70
N THR A 89 -2.37 17.95 -18.26
CA THR A 89 -1.04 18.28 -17.72
C THR A 89 -0.82 19.79 -17.69
N GLU A 90 -1.22 20.51 -18.74
CA GLU A 90 -1.15 21.97 -18.81
C GLU A 90 -2.04 22.64 -17.75
N GLN A 91 -3.29 22.19 -17.62
CA GLN A 91 -4.22 22.70 -16.62
C GLN A 91 -3.71 22.46 -15.20
N HIS A 92 -3.24 21.25 -14.92
CA HIS A 92 -2.69 20.91 -13.61
C HIS A 92 -1.43 21.71 -13.32
N ALA A 93 -0.53 21.91 -14.30
CA ALA A 93 0.65 22.74 -14.15
C ALA A 93 0.26 24.19 -13.78
N LYS A 94 -0.72 24.76 -14.50
CA LYS A 94 -1.26 26.10 -14.22
C LYS A 94 -1.92 26.19 -12.84
N MET A 95 -2.60 25.15 -12.38
CA MET A 95 -3.19 25.09 -11.03
C MET A 95 -2.10 24.98 -9.96
N THR A 96 -1.09 24.14 -10.18
CA THR A 96 0.00 23.96 -9.21
C THR A 96 0.89 25.17 -9.07
N SER A 97 1.19 25.90 -10.15
CA SER A 97 2.00 27.13 -10.07
C SER A 97 1.32 28.22 -9.23
N GLN A 98 -0.01 28.23 -9.16
CA GLN A 98 -0.78 29.15 -8.31
C GLN A 98 -0.82 28.70 -6.85
N SER A 99 -0.67 27.40 -6.56
CA SER A 99 -0.86 26.83 -5.22
C SER A 99 0.43 26.55 -4.45
N THR A 100 1.61 26.62 -5.08
CA THR A 100 2.91 26.36 -4.42
C THR A 100 3.40 27.50 -3.52
N GLY A 101 2.56 28.50 -3.22
CA GLY A 101 2.91 29.66 -2.39
C GLY A 101 3.07 29.38 -0.88
N SER A 102 2.72 28.20 -0.36
CA SER A 102 2.83 27.92 1.08
C SER A 102 2.62 26.43 1.37
N PHE A 103 3.67 25.62 1.26
CA PHE A 103 3.86 24.38 2.03
C PHE A 103 5.28 23.85 1.76
N SER A 104 6.26 24.74 1.91
CA SER A 104 7.64 24.30 2.15
C SER A 104 7.61 23.46 3.42
N LYS A 105 7.98 22.18 3.30
CA LYS A 105 8.19 21.29 4.45
C LYS A 105 8.98 22.06 5.51
N PRO A 106 8.59 22.09 6.79
CA PRO A 106 9.46 22.60 7.83
C PRO A 106 10.74 21.75 7.80
N SER A 107 11.79 22.35 7.25
CA SER A 107 13.16 21.87 7.36
C SER A 107 13.55 21.99 8.83
N ALA A 108 14.26 20.97 9.31
CA ALA A 108 14.72 20.78 10.68
C ALA A 108 13.62 20.41 11.70
N VAL A 109 13.46 19.10 11.91
CA VAL A 109 13.24 18.63 13.28
C VAL A 109 14.43 19.11 14.12
N PRO A 110 14.22 19.86 15.22
CA PRO A 110 15.30 20.09 16.17
C PRO A 110 15.62 18.73 16.80
N SER A 111 16.90 18.35 16.74
CA SER A 111 17.43 17.17 17.44
C SER A 111 17.17 17.33 18.93
N TYR A 112 16.05 16.80 19.43
CA TYR A 112 15.84 16.64 20.85
C TYR A 112 16.76 15.51 21.30
N GLU A 113 17.88 15.87 21.92
CA GLU A 113 18.62 14.92 22.75
C GLU A 113 17.67 14.40 23.83
N MET A 114 17.20 13.17 23.66
CA MET A 114 16.66 12.42 24.78
C MET A 114 17.81 12.17 25.76
N SER A 115 17.96 13.05 26.76
CA SER A 115 18.70 12.73 27.97
C SER A 115 18.06 11.50 28.65
N PRO A 116 18.81 10.43 28.97
CA PRO A 116 18.25 9.31 29.70
C PRO A 116 17.96 9.74 31.13
N SER A 117 16.69 10.05 31.41
CA SER A 117 16.17 10.16 32.77
C SER A 117 16.30 8.80 33.44
N GLY A 118 17.24 8.68 34.37
CA GLY A 118 17.32 7.56 35.29
C GLY A 118 16.05 7.49 36.13
N HIS A 119 15.19 6.53 35.82
CA HIS A 119 14.18 6.01 36.74
C HIS A 119 14.65 4.62 37.17
N ALA A 120 15.47 4.58 38.21
CA ALA A 120 15.68 3.36 38.99
C ALA A 120 14.42 3.14 39.82
N ASN A 121 13.55 2.24 39.36
CA ASN A 121 12.44 1.76 40.16
C ASN A 121 12.98 0.76 41.17
N ASP A 122 12.79 1.08 42.45
CA ASP A 122 12.87 0.17 43.57
C ASP A 122 12.03 -1.10 43.32
N ALA A 123 12.67 -2.26 43.40
CA ALA A 123 12.01 -3.55 43.52
C ALA A 123 12.81 -4.49 44.44
N ASN A 124 12.52 -4.33 45.74
CA ASN A 124 12.20 -5.36 46.74
C ASN A 124 12.89 -6.76 46.68
N PRO A 125 13.61 -7.17 47.74
CA PRO A 125 14.30 -8.45 47.84
C PRO A 125 13.40 -9.61 48.31
N VAL A 126 13.50 -10.75 47.63
CA VAL A 126 13.04 -12.05 48.16
C VAL A 126 14.00 -13.17 47.77
N SER A 127 14.77 -13.60 48.78
CA SER A 127 14.93 -14.99 49.21
C SER A 127 14.89 -16.08 48.13
N ALA A 128 16.06 -16.65 47.79
CA ALA A 128 16.17 -18.08 47.54
C ALA A 128 17.61 -18.56 47.71
N SER A 129 17.84 -19.39 48.73
CA SER A 129 19.06 -20.14 48.96
C SER A 129 19.24 -21.23 47.91
N ILE A 130 20.38 -21.26 47.24
CA ILE A 130 20.94 -22.46 46.59
C ILE A 130 22.45 -22.36 46.92
N GLY A 131 23.05 -23.22 47.71
CA GLY A 131 23.00 -24.67 47.61
C GLY A 131 24.33 -25.10 46.99
N ALA A 132 25.21 -25.62 47.83
CA ALA A 132 26.61 -25.96 47.57
C ALA A 132 26.83 -27.08 46.53
N ALA A 133 28.12 -27.32 46.26
CA ALA A 133 28.73 -28.55 45.71
C ALA A 133 28.84 -28.61 44.17
N VAL A 134 29.88 -29.15 43.51
CA VAL A 134 31.28 -29.56 43.75
C VAL A 134 31.66 -30.39 42.50
N LEU A 135 32.96 -30.45 42.15
CA LEU A 135 33.62 -31.41 41.22
C LEU A 135 33.25 -31.31 39.72
N ALA A 136 34.18 -30.90 38.85
CA ALA A 136 35.31 -31.65 38.27
C ALA A 136 34.95 -32.34 36.94
N GLY A 137 35.90 -32.33 35.99
CA GLY A 137 35.86 -33.22 34.84
C GLY A 137 36.41 -32.60 33.56
N ALA A 138 37.70 -32.86 33.32
CA ALA A 138 38.40 -32.58 32.08
C ALA A 138 38.00 -33.53 30.93
N SER A 139 38.47 -33.19 29.74
CA SER A 139 39.03 -34.08 28.69
C SER A 139 38.33 -34.13 27.33
N THR A 140 39.13 -33.69 26.33
CA THR A 140 39.40 -34.33 25.01
C THR A 140 38.24 -34.41 24.02
N ASN A 141 38.41 -34.40 22.69
CA ASN A 141 39.48 -34.17 21.72
C ASN A 141 38.73 -34.47 20.40
N ILE A 142 38.68 -33.57 19.42
CA ILE A 142 38.17 -33.91 18.07
C ILE A 142 39.13 -33.37 17.01
N ASN A 143 39.88 -34.30 16.41
CA ASN A 143 40.56 -34.17 15.14
C ASN A 143 40.29 -35.48 14.38
N GLY A 144 39.92 -35.36 13.11
CA GLY A 144 39.49 -36.44 12.22
C GLY A 144 38.27 -35.92 11.45
N GLU A 145 38.29 -35.68 10.14
CA GLU A 145 39.18 -36.09 9.04
C GLU A 145 39.17 -34.98 7.99
#